data_AF-X0WYI6-F1
#
_entry.id   AF-X0WYI6-F1
#
_cell.length_a   1.000
_cell.length_b   1.000
_cell.length_c   1.000
_cell.angle_alpha   90.00
_cell.angle_beta   90.00
_cell.angle_gamma   90.00
#
_symmetry.space_group_name_H-M   'P 1'
#
loop_
_entity.id
_entity.type
_entity.pdbx_description
1 polymer ?
#
loop_
_entity_poly.entity_id
_entity_poly.type
_entity_poly.pdbx_seq_one_letter_code
_entity_poly.pdbx_strand_id
1 'polypeptide(L)'
;MTMFEAEHPVGKPTDRGELRLSGLQEALSQALEREGGDLLTIYLGALYVLQQIDNPDRLALASHNFRELMDNILRVRADVREVTVSLTPKVMNLRDDWHRAAKETSCLNGDGNWMGEIDKHLNGFLRKVADFFKWFDDHRPRRAKEIAGMLQGFDPASIPLPDVLEKLNVNIWEEIRTFFLRVLHHGRKVDEDEFMR
;
A
#
# COMPACT_ATOMS: atom_id res chain seq x y z
N MET A 1 28.93 19.39 -47.81
CA MET A 1 28.34 19.81 -46.52
C MET A 1 26.92 20.20 -46.85
N THR A 2 26.03 19.22 -46.77
CA THR A 2 24.66 19.28 -47.30
C THR A 2 23.78 18.55 -46.30
N MET A 3 22.70 19.22 -45.91
CA MET A 3 21.86 18.95 -44.75
C MET A 3 21.08 17.64 -44.87
N PHE A 4 21.02 16.90 -43.77
CA PHE A 4 20.03 15.85 -43.50
C PHE A 4 18.86 16.49 -42.74
N GLU A 5 17.74 16.70 -43.40
CA GLU A 5 16.43 16.80 -42.74
C GLU A 5 15.66 15.53 -43.09
N ALA A 6 15.66 14.57 -42.17
CA ALA A 6 14.73 13.47 -42.20
C ALA A 6 13.51 13.88 -41.37
N GLU A 7 12.46 14.33 -42.06
CA GLU A 7 11.13 14.45 -41.46
C GLU A 7 10.64 13.05 -41.08
N HIS A 8 10.63 12.75 -39.78
CA HIS A 8 9.84 11.65 -39.25
C HIS A 8 8.38 12.10 -39.17
N PRO A 9 7.42 11.39 -39.81
CA PRO A 9 6.03 11.69 -39.59
C PRO A 9 5.70 11.35 -38.14
N VAL A 10 5.48 12.39 -37.33
CA VAL A 10 4.84 12.28 -36.02
C VAL A 10 3.49 11.60 -36.28
N GLY A 11 3.38 10.34 -35.86
CA GLY A 11 2.11 9.63 -35.88
C GLY A 11 1.05 10.49 -35.21
N LYS A 12 -0.07 10.72 -35.90
CA LYS A 12 -1.21 11.45 -35.36
C LYS A 12 -1.54 10.88 -33.97
N PRO A 13 -1.74 11.71 -32.94
CA PRO A 13 -2.32 11.24 -31.70
C PRO A 13 -3.63 10.53 -32.06
N THR A 14 -3.65 9.23 -31.76
CA THR A 14 -4.82 8.37 -31.88
C THR A 14 -5.98 9.02 -31.16
N ASP A 15 -7.16 8.87 -31.74
CA ASP A 15 -8.47 9.29 -31.23
C ASP A 15 -8.65 8.77 -29.78
N ARG A 16 -8.13 9.51 -28.81
CA ARG A 16 -8.29 9.23 -27.38
C ARG A 16 -9.73 9.61 -27.08
N GLY A 17 -10.63 8.65 -27.21
CA GLY A 17 -12.05 8.83 -26.92
C GLY A 17 -12.21 9.62 -25.63
N GLU A 18 -13.04 10.66 -25.66
CA GLU A 18 -13.31 11.48 -24.50
C GLU A 18 -13.74 10.59 -23.33
N LEU A 19 -13.03 10.70 -22.20
CA LEU A 19 -13.35 9.98 -20.99
C LEU A 19 -14.73 10.41 -20.50
N ARG A 20 -15.76 9.60 -20.78
CA ARG A 20 -17.11 9.82 -20.28
C ARG A 20 -17.22 9.28 -18.85
N LEU A 21 -17.40 10.20 -17.91
CA LEU A 21 -17.59 9.88 -16.50
C LEU A 21 -19.07 9.64 -16.20
N SER A 22 -19.37 8.68 -15.34
CA SER A 22 -20.68 8.59 -14.70
C SER A 22 -20.85 9.70 -13.67
N GLY A 23 -22.08 10.02 -13.27
CA GLY A 23 -22.32 11.05 -12.24
C GLY A 23 -21.59 10.78 -10.92
N LEU A 24 -21.41 9.49 -10.55
CA LEU A 24 -20.61 9.11 -9.38
C LEU A 24 -19.11 9.36 -9.61
N GLN A 25 -18.60 9.04 -10.80
CA GLN A 25 -17.20 9.28 -11.15
C GLN A 25 -16.89 10.78 -11.23
N GLU A 26 -17.82 11.61 -11.71
CA GLU A 26 -17.69 13.07 -11.70
C GLU A 26 -17.66 13.63 -10.27
N ALA A 27 -18.57 13.17 -9.41
CA ALA A 27 -18.61 13.59 -8.01
C ALA A 27 -17.30 13.21 -7.28
N LEU A 28 -16.77 12.01 -7.53
CA LEU A 28 -15.49 11.57 -6.98
C LEU A 28 -14.32 12.40 -7.53
N SER A 29 -14.28 12.65 -8.84
CA SER A 29 -13.24 13.51 -9.45
C SER A 29 -13.21 14.90 -8.80
N GLN A 30 -14.37 15.53 -8.60
CA GLN A 30 -14.46 16.82 -7.93
C GLN A 30 -14.01 16.75 -6.46
N ALA A 31 -14.31 15.65 -5.76
CA ALA A 31 -13.83 15.46 -4.40
C ALA A 31 -12.29 15.34 -4.36
N LEU A 32 -11.72 14.48 -5.21
CA LEU A 32 -10.27 14.28 -5.30
C LEU A 32 -9.52 15.54 -5.73
N GLU A 33 -10.11 16.36 -6.60
CA GLU A 33 -9.55 17.65 -6.98
C GLU A 33 -9.46 18.61 -5.78
N ARG A 34 -10.50 18.64 -4.94
CA ARG A 34 -10.51 19.48 -3.72
C ARG A 34 -9.52 19.00 -2.65
N GLU A 35 -9.27 17.69 -2.57
CA GLU A 35 -8.25 17.13 -1.69
C GLU A 35 -6.83 17.54 -2.09
N GLY A 36 -6.61 17.81 -3.38
CA GLY A 36 -5.32 18.22 -3.91
C GLY A 36 -4.31 17.07 -4.09
N GLY A 37 -3.05 17.45 -4.34
CA GLY A 37 -2.03 16.51 -4.77
C GLY A 37 -2.31 15.90 -6.15
N ASP A 38 -1.74 14.73 -6.42
CA ASP A 38 -1.89 14.04 -7.72
C ASP A 38 -3.12 13.10 -7.78
N LEU A 39 -4.04 13.18 -6.80
CA LEU A 39 -5.13 12.22 -6.63
C LEU A 39 -6.06 12.12 -7.84
N LEU A 40 -6.48 13.27 -8.38
CA LEU A 40 -7.32 13.33 -9.58
C LEU A 40 -6.60 12.70 -10.78
N THR A 41 -5.32 13.02 -10.97
CA THR A 41 -4.51 12.49 -12.08
C THR A 41 -4.40 10.98 -12.03
N ILE A 42 -4.13 10.41 -10.85
CA ILE A 42 -4.03 8.95 -10.65
C ILE A 42 -5.38 8.29 -10.95
N TYR A 43 -6.47 8.86 -10.43
CA TYR A 43 -7.82 8.35 -10.66
C TYR A 43 -8.22 8.36 -12.14
N LEU A 44 -8.06 9.49 -12.83
CA LEU A 44 -8.34 9.59 -14.25
C LEU A 44 -7.43 8.66 -15.06
N GLY A 45 -6.16 8.51 -14.67
CA GLY A 45 -5.23 7.56 -15.28
C GLY A 45 -5.73 6.12 -15.20
N ALA A 46 -6.29 5.70 -14.06
CA ALA A 46 -6.93 4.38 -13.92
C ALA A 46 -8.09 4.21 -14.90
N LEU A 47 -8.98 5.20 -14.98
CA LEU A 47 -10.14 5.16 -15.86
C LEU A 47 -9.75 5.15 -17.35
N TYR A 48 -8.76 5.95 -17.75
CA TYR A 48 -8.25 5.96 -19.12
C TYR A 48 -7.68 4.61 -19.53
N VAL A 49 -6.92 3.96 -18.63
CA VAL A 49 -6.36 2.63 -18.89
C VAL A 49 -7.48 1.60 -19.04
N LEU A 50 -8.53 1.66 -18.23
CA LEU A 50 -9.67 0.72 -18.35
C LEU A 50 -10.36 0.79 -19.73
N GLN A 51 -10.40 1.95 -20.36
CA GLN A 51 -10.99 2.14 -21.69
C GLN A 51 -10.11 1.60 -22.83
N GLN A 52 -8.87 1.20 -22.55
CA GLN A 52 -7.98 0.58 -23.55
C GLN A 52 -8.32 -0.90 -23.70
N ILE A 53 -9.44 -1.24 -24.33
CA ILE A 53 -9.94 -2.63 -24.45
C ILE A 53 -8.89 -3.55 -25.10
N ASP A 54 -8.07 -3.03 -26.02
CA ASP A 54 -7.02 -3.79 -26.69
C ASP A 54 -5.72 -3.95 -25.88
N ASN A 55 -5.64 -3.33 -24.68
CA ASN A 55 -4.49 -3.46 -23.79
C ASN A 55 -4.66 -4.71 -22.90
N PRO A 56 -3.84 -5.77 -23.09
CA PRO A 56 -3.97 -7.01 -22.31
C PRO A 56 -3.70 -6.82 -20.81
N ASP A 57 -2.95 -5.78 -20.43
CA ASP A 57 -2.61 -5.45 -19.05
C ASP A 57 -3.52 -4.35 -18.46
N ARG A 58 -4.60 -3.95 -19.15
CA ARG A 58 -5.46 -2.83 -18.71
C ARG A 58 -5.95 -2.97 -17.27
N LEU A 59 -6.37 -4.16 -16.86
CA LEU A 59 -6.89 -4.39 -15.50
C LEU A 59 -5.77 -4.35 -14.45
N ALA A 60 -4.58 -4.88 -14.77
CA ALA A 60 -3.43 -4.85 -13.87
C ALA A 60 -2.91 -3.41 -13.69
N LEU A 61 -2.82 -2.64 -14.77
CA LEU A 61 -2.43 -1.23 -14.76
C LEU A 61 -3.46 -0.34 -14.08
N ALA A 62 -4.76 -0.57 -14.32
CA ALA A 62 -5.81 0.14 -13.59
C ALA A 62 -5.78 -0.19 -12.09
N SER A 63 -5.57 -1.45 -11.72
CA SER A 63 -5.40 -1.88 -10.32
C SER A 63 -4.23 -1.18 -9.64
N HIS A 64 -3.11 -1.04 -10.35
CA HIS A 64 -1.95 -0.30 -9.85
C HIS A 64 -2.34 1.14 -9.49
N ASN A 65 -2.98 1.85 -10.43
CA ASN A 65 -3.41 3.23 -10.22
C ASN A 65 -4.45 3.34 -9.09
N PHE A 66 -5.43 2.44 -8.99
CA PHE A 66 -6.40 2.49 -7.88
C PHE A 66 -5.74 2.19 -6.52
N ARG A 67 -4.82 1.23 -6.45
CA ARG A 67 -4.06 0.96 -5.22
C ARG A 67 -3.18 2.16 -4.84
N GLU A 68 -2.59 2.83 -5.82
CA GLU A 68 -1.81 4.05 -5.60
C GLU A 68 -2.71 5.21 -5.14
N LEU A 69 -3.90 5.37 -5.72
CA LEU A 69 -4.91 6.35 -5.29
C LEU A 69 -5.28 6.13 -3.83
N MET A 70 -5.60 4.89 -3.43
CA MET A 70 -5.93 4.54 -2.05
C MET A 70 -4.78 4.90 -1.08
N ASP A 71 -3.52 4.63 -1.46
CA ASP A 71 -2.38 4.98 -0.62
C ASP A 71 -2.14 6.49 -0.53
N ASN A 72 -2.34 7.22 -1.62
CA ASN A 72 -2.13 8.66 -1.63
C ASN A 72 -3.26 9.43 -0.93
N ILE A 73 -4.51 8.94 -0.96
CA ILE A 73 -5.60 9.49 -0.14
C ILE A 73 -5.22 9.45 1.34
N LEU A 74 -4.67 8.31 1.81
CA LEU A 74 -4.21 8.19 3.19
C LEU A 74 -3.08 9.19 3.50
N ARG A 75 -2.14 9.40 2.57
CA ARG A 75 -1.00 10.32 2.77
C ARG A 75 -1.40 11.79 2.82
N VAL A 76 -2.36 12.21 1.99
CA VAL A 76 -2.83 13.61 1.96
C VAL A 76 -3.57 13.97 3.24
N ARG A 77 -4.32 13.00 3.82
CA ARG A 77 -5.13 13.21 5.02
C ARG A 77 -4.44 12.86 6.34
N ALA A 78 -3.46 11.97 6.34
CA ALA A 78 -2.62 11.76 7.52
C ALA A 78 -1.83 13.04 7.77
N ASP A 79 -1.99 13.64 8.96
CA ASP A 79 -1.07 14.68 9.44
C ASP A 79 0.32 14.03 9.49
N VAL A 80 1.13 14.24 8.45
CA VAL A 80 2.42 13.54 8.25
C VAL A 80 3.44 14.08 9.25
N ARG A 81 3.24 13.76 10.53
CA ARG A 81 4.23 13.82 11.59
C ARG A 81 4.56 12.44 12.16
N GLU A 82 3.94 11.38 11.68
CA GLU A 82 4.40 10.04 11.99
C GLU A 82 5.48 9.62 11.00
N VAL A 83 6.72 9.89 11.40
CA VAL A 83 7.93 9.23 10.93
C VAL A 83 7.59 7.78 10.58
N THR A 84 7.68 7.44 9.29
CA THR A 84 7.62 6.05 8.82
C THR A 84 8.74 5.30 9.51
N VAL A 85 8.44 4.67 10.65
CA VAL A 85 9.43 3.90 11.38
C VAL A 85 9.66 2.63 10.57
N SER A 86 10.73 2.63 9.79
CA SER A 86 11.05 1.51 8.91
C SER A 86 11.29 0.25 9.73
N LEU A 87 10.67 -0.85 9.30
CA LEU A 87 10.86 -2.18 9.89
C LEU A 87 12.28 -2.70 9.62
N THR A 88 12.89 -2.27 8.51
CA THR A 88 14.20 -2.77 8.06
C THR A 88 15.31 -2.52 9.09
N PRO A 89 15.53 -1.30 9.62
CA PRO A 89 16.49 -1.07 10.70
C PRO A 89 16.22 -1.92 11.96
N LYS A 90 14.95 -2.10 12.33
CA LYS A 90 14.59 -2.88 13.53
C LYS A 90 14.93 -4.37 13.35
N VAL A 91 14.65 -4.93 12.18
CA VAL A 91 14.98 -6.32 11.84
C VAL A 91 16.50 -6.50 11.72
N MET A 92 17.21 -5.55 11.13
CA MET A 92 18.68 -5.60 11.03
C MET A 92 19.33 -5.57 12.41
N ASN A 93 18.87 -4.70 13.31
CA ASN A 93 19.35 -4.67 14.69
C ASN A 93 19.09 -6.00 15.42
N LEU A 94 17.90 -6.58 15.24
CA LEU A 94 17.56 -7.86 15.86
C LEU A 94 18.44 -9.02 15.31
N ARG A 95 18.75 -9.00 14.01
CA ARG A 95 19.68 -9.94 13.38
C ARG A 95 21.09 -9.83 13.97
N ASP A 96 21.58 -8.61 14.15
CA ASP A 96 22.92 -8.39 14.69
C ASP A 96 23.00 -8.79 16.18
N ASP A 97 21.92 -8.55 16.94
CA ASP A 97 21.76 -9.02 18.31
C ASP A 97 21.69 -10.56 18.39
N TRP A 98 21.03 -11.21 17.44
CA TRP A 98 21.00 -12.66 17.32
C TRP A 98 22.41 -13.23 17.08
N HIS A 99 23.14 -12.71 16.10
CA HIS A 99 24.49 -13.19 15.80
C HIS A 99 25.43 -13.06 17.01
N ARG A 100 25.28 -11.98 17.80
CA ARG A 100 26.04 -11.80 19.03
C ARG A 100 25.66 -12.84 20.08
N ALA A 101 24.37 -13.02 20.33
CA ALA A 101 23.89 -14.00 21.30
C ALA A 101 24.30 -15.42 20.93
N ALA A 102 24.16 -15.81 19.66
CA ALA A 102 24.57 -17.12 19.15
C ALA A 102 26.07 -17.38 19.27
N LYS A 103 26.91 -16.34 19.15
CA LYS A 103 28.37 -16.45 19.33
C LYS A 103 28.80 -16.59 20.79
N GLU A 104 28.10 -15.91 21.69
CA GLU A 104 28.49 -15.79 23.10
C GLU A 104 27.80 -16.81 24.01
N THR A 105 26.67 -17.36 23.57
CA THR A 105 25.91 -18.34 24.34
C THR A 105 26.63 -19.68 24.42
N SER A 106 26.64 -20.23 25.63
CA SER A 106 27.05 -21.60 25.92
C SER A 106 25.99 -22.63 25.53
N CYS A 107 24.76 -22.19 25.26
CA CYS A 107 23.64 -23.06 24.95
C CYS A 107 23.65 -23.59 23.51
N LEU A 108 24.42 -22.95 22.61
CA LEU A 108 24.52 -23.35 21.21
C LEU A 108 25.79 -24.16 21.01
N ASN A 109 25.65 -25.45 20.68
CA ASN A 109 26.79 -26.32 20.44
C ASN A 109 27.36 -26.16 19.01
N GLY A 110 28.52 -26.76 18.76
CA GLY A 110 29.21 -26.69 17.47
C GLY A 110 28.46 -27.32 16.29
N ASP A 111 27.44 -28.15 16.55
CA ASP A 111 26.57 -28.76 15.54
C ASP A 111 25.32 -27.90 15.26
N GLY A 112 25.20 -26.74 15.90
CA GLY A 112 24.04 -25.83 15.77
C GLY A 112 22.82 -26.25 16.60
N ASN A 113 22.96 -27.20 17.52
CA ASN A 113 21.89 -27.63 18.42
C ASN A 113 21.89 -26.82 19.73
N TRP A 114 20.69 -26.51 20.21
CA TRP A 114 20.47 -25.84 21.48
C TRP A 114 20.38 -26.87 22.60
N MET A 115 21.25 -26.78 23.61
CA MET A 115 21.25 -27.67 24.76
C MET A 115 21.57 -26.90 26.06
N GLY A 116 21.16 -27.46 27.19
CA GLY A 116 21.41 -26.88 28.51
C GLY A 116 20.40 -25.79 28.91
N GLU A 117 20.70 -25.10 30.00
CA GLU A 117 19.86 -24.03 30.54
C GLU A 117 20.08 -22.72 29.78
N ILE A 118 19.04 -21.89 29.69
CA ILE A 118 19.11 -20.57 29.05
C ILE A 118 20.09 -19.69 29.82
N ASP A 119 21.22 -19.39 29.21
CA ASP A 119 22.21 -18.49 29.80
C ASP A 119 21.85 -17.00 29.64
N LYS A 120 22.70 -16.15 30.21
CA LYS A 120 22.48 -14.68 30.19
C LYS A 120 22.45 -14.09 28.78
N HIS A 121 23.16 -14.66 27.81
CA HIS A 121 23.26 -14.13 26.45
C HIS A 121 21.99 -14.46 25.67
N LEU A 122 21.53 -15.71 25.73
CA LEU A 122 20.27 -16.14 25.12
C LEU A 122 19.08 -15.44 25.78
N ASN A 123 19.03 -15.38 27.12
CA ASN A 123 17.97 -14.65 27.82
C ASN A 123 17.92 -13.17 27.44
N GLY A 124 19.09 -12.53 27.30
CA GLY A 124 19.19 -11.14 26.84
C GLY A 124 18.60 -10.93 25.45
N PHE A 125 18.87 -11.85 24.52
CA PHE A 125 18.27 -11.82 23.18
C PHE A 125 16.76 -12.05 23.21
N LEU A 126 16.27 -13.05 23.96
CA LEU A 126 14.84 -13.34 24.06
C LEU A 126 14.04 -12.15 24.59
N ARG A 127 14.59 -11.38 25.55
CA ARG A 127 14.00 -10.13 26.01
C ARG A 127 13.90 -9.09 24.90
N LYS A 128 14.95 -8.93 24.10
CA LYS A 128 14.94 -8.01 22.94
C LYS A 128 13.94 -8.43 21.86
N VAL A 129 13.74 -9.74 21.67
CA VAL A 129 12.68 -10.27 20.80
C VAL A 129 11.29 -9.92 21.35
N ALA A 130 11.08 -10.08 22.66
CA ALA A 130 9.84 -9.67 23.31
C ALA A 130 9.60 -8.16 23.17
N ASP A 131 10.63 -7.33 23.38
CA ASP A 131 10.56 -5.87 23.20
C ASP A 131 10.31 -5.50 21.73
N PHE A 132 10.89 -6.23 20.79
CA PHE A 132 10.61 -6.06 19.36
C PHE A 132 9.14 -6.35 19.04
N PHE A 133 8.59 -7.46 19.54
CA PHE A 133 7.18 -7.78 19.29
C PHE A 133 6.24 -6.81 20.00
N LYS A 134 6.55 -6.40 21.24
CA LYS A 134 5.81 -5.34 21.92
C LYS A 134 5.82 -4.05 21.11
N TRP A 135 7.00 -3.60 20.66
CA TRP A 135 7.13 -2.44 19.78
C TRP A 135 6.34 -2.64 18.49
N PHE A 136 6.43 -3.81 17.88
CA PHE A 136 5.73 -4.14 16.64
C PHE A 136 4.22 -4.06 16.83
N ASP A 137 3.66 -4.61 17.91
CA ASP A 137 2.22 -4.54 18.22
C ASP A 137 1.78 -3.12 18.57
N ASP A 138 2.58 -2.39 19.35
CA ASP A 138 2.31 -0.99 19.72
C ASP A 138 2.35 -0.06 18.48
N HIS A 139 3.12 -0.42 17.45
CA HIS A 139 3.30 0.38 16.23
C HIS A 139 2.57 -0.19 15.00
N ARG A 140 2.00 -1.39 15.11
CA ARG A 140 1.15 -2.05 14.10
C ARG A 140 -0.22 -2.26 14.74
N PRO A 141 -1.07 -1.22 14.76
CA PRO A 141 -1.93 -0.95 13.61
C PRO A 141 -2.16 0.57 13.45
N ARG A 142 -1.16 1.28 12.92
CA ARG A 142 -1.36 2.65 12.42
C ARG A 142 -2.26 2.66 11.21
N ARG A 143 -2.06 1.73 10.26
CA ARG A 143 -2.83 1.72 9.02
C ARG A 143 -4.34 1.55 9.19
N ALA A 144 -4.80 0.66 10.07
CA ALA A 144 -6.23 0.52 10.35
C ALA A 144 -6.82 1.79 10.99
N LYS A 145 -6.08 2.42 11.91
CA LYS A 145 -6.47 3.69 12.54
C LYS A 145 -6.39 4.88 11.58
N GLU A 146 -5.40 4.91 10.69
CA GLU A 146 -5.24 5.90 9.61
C GLU A 146 -6.39 5.78 8.62
N ILE A 147 -6.77 4.56 8.24
CA ILE A 147 -7.93 4.29 7.39
C ILE A 147 -9.21 4.73 8.12
N ALA A 148 -9.40 4.32 9.38
CA ALA A 148 -10.56 4.72 10.17
C ALA A 148 -10.67 6.26 10.29
N GLY A 149 -9.58 6.92 10.64
CA GLY A 149 -9.51 8.39 10.75
C GLY A 149 -9.72 9.09 9.42
N MET A 150 -9.15 8.57 8.33
CA MET A 150 -9.38 9.07 6.98
C MET A 150 -10.85 8.94 6.57
N LEU A 151 -11.46 7.77 6.79
CA LEU A 151 -12.86 7.53 6.46
C LEU A 151 -13.80 8.41 7.30
N GLN A 152 -13.50 8.60 8.58
CA GLN A 152 -14.22 9.54 9.44
C GLN A 152 -14.05 10.98 8.95
N GLY A 153 -12.87 11.35 8.47
CA GLY A 153 -12.62 12.67 7.88
C GLY A 153 -13.44 12.98 6.62
N PHE A 154 -13.95 11.94 5.94
CA PHE A 154 -14.88 12.08 4.81
C PHE A 154 -16.35 12.14 5.23
N ASP A 155 -16.69 11.81 6.49
CA ASP A 155 -18.06 11.91 6.99
C ASP A 155 -18.42 13.37 7.31
N PRO A 156 -19.34 14.01 6.56
CA PRO A 156 -19.73 15.40 6.82
C PRO A 156 -20.35 15.62 8.19
N ALA A 157 -20.88 14.57 8.83
CA ALA A 157 -21.47 14.65 10.15
C ALA A 157 -20.41 14.70 11.27
N SER A 158 -19.17 14.24 11.00
CA SER A 158 -18.08 14.11 11.98
C SER A 158 -18.46 13.32 13.25
N ILE A 159 -19.53 12.52 13.20
CA ILE A 159 -19.97 11.70 14.33
C ILE A 159 -19.14 10.42 14.33
N PRO A 160 -18.49 10.05 15.45
CA PRO A 160 -17.79 8.78 15.54
C PRO A 160 -18.74 7.63 15.21
N LEU A 161 -18.35 6.80 14.23
CA LEU A 161 -19.08 5.58 13.93
C LEU A 161 -18.96 4.62 15.12
N PRO A 162 -20.01 3.82 15.41
CA PRO A 162 -19.87 2.68 16.31
C PRO A 162 -18.72 1.78 15.89
N ASP A 163 -17.94 1.26 16.84
CA ASP A 163 -16.74 0.43 16.61
C ASP A 163 -16.94 -0.70 15.60
N VAL A 164 -18.13 -1.30 15.57
CA VAL A 164 -18.47 -2.39 14.66
C VAL A 164 -18.50 -1.91 13.20
N LEU A 165 -19.06 -0.73 12.95
CA LEU A 165 -19.16 -0.14 11.61
C LEU A 165 -17.82 0.42 11.15
N GLU A 166 -17.05 1.03 12.06
CA GLU A 166 -15.69 1.47 11.74
C GLU A 166 -14.81 0.29 11.30
N LYS A 167 -14.80 -0.80 12.08
CA LYS A 167 -14.05 -2.02 11.73
C LYS A 167 -14.52 -2.61 10.40
N LEU A 168 -15.83 -2.62 10.14
CA LEU A 168 -16.37 -3.08 8.87
C LEU A 168 -15.83 -2.26 7.70
N ASN A 169 -15.87 -0.94 7.78
CA ASN A 169 -15.39 -0.06 6.71
C ASN A 169 -13.88 -0.21 6.48
N VAL A 170 -13.09 -0.32 7.55
CA VAL A 170 -11.65 -0.60 7.46
C VAL A 170 -11.38 -1.94 6.77
N ASN A 171 -12.17 -2.97 7.09
CA ASN A 171 -12.04 -4.28 6.47
C ASN A 171 -12.37 -4.22 4.96
N ILE A 172 -13.47 -3.56 4.59
CA ILE A 172 -13.85 -3.36 3.18
C ILE A 172 -12.72 -2.65 2.42
N TRP A 173 -12.14 -1.60 3.00
CA TRP A 173 -11.01 -0.89 2.40
C TRP A 173 -9.80 -1.80 2.16
N GLU A 174 -9.42 -2.62 3.14
CA GLU A 174 -8.30 -3.55 2.98
C GLU A 174 -8.62 -4.72 2.03
N GLU A 175 -9.89 -5.15 1.94
CA GLU A 175 -10.34 -6.14 0.96
C GLU A 175 -10.21 -5.62 -0.47
N ILE A 176 -10.70 -4.40 -0.75
CA ILE A 176 -10.56 -3.73 -2.05
C ILE A 176 -9.08 -3.56 -2.41
N ARG A 177 -8.27 -3.08 -1.46
CA ARG A 177 -6.83 -2.92 -1.66
C ARG A 177 -6.15 -4.26 -1.97
N THR A 178 -6.50 -5.31 -1.22
CA THR A 178 -5.96 -6.66 -1.44
C THR A 178 -6.37 -7.22 -2.79
N PHE A 179 -7.60 -6.95 -3.24
CA PHE A 179 -8.06 -7.30 -4.57
C PHE A 179 -7.16 -6.65 -5.64
N PHE A 180 -6.97 -5.34 -5.62
CA PHE A 180 -6.10 -4.65 -6.59
C PHE A 180 -4.65 -5.14 -6.54
N LEU A 181 -4.11 -5.43 -5.35
CA LEU A 181 -2.77 -6.03 -5.21
C LEU A 181 -2.67 -7.40 -5.90
N ARG A 182 -3.70 -8.25 -5.80
CA ARG A 182 -3.69 -9.57 -6.44
C ARG A 182 -3.81 -9.46 -7.95
N VAL A 183 -4.63 -8.54 -8.45
CA VAL A 183 -4.79 -8.29 -9.88
C VAL A 183 -3.51 -7.71 -10.49
N LEU A 184 -2.89 -6.71 -9.86
CA LEU A 184 -1.69 -6.06 -10.40
C LEU A 184 -0.49 -7.01 -10.50
N HIS A 185 -0.36 -7.97 -9.58
CA HIS A 185 0.72 -8.96 -9.60
C HIS A 185 0.41 -10.19 -10.47
N HIS A 186 -0.67 -10.15 -11.27
CA HIS A 186 -1.17 -11.29 -12.05
C HIS A 186 -1.40 -12.58 -11.22
N GLY A 187 -1.53 -12.44 -9.89
CA GLY A 187 -1.78 -13.54 -8.97
C GLY A 187 -3.23 -14.04 -9.03
N ARG A 188 -4.09 -13.31 -9.73
CA ARG A 188 -5.49 -13.65 -9.98
C ARG A 188 -5.88 -13.22 -11.40
N LYS A 189 -6.43 -14.14 -12.19
CA LYS A 189 -7.15 -13.79 -13.41
C LYS A 189 -8.53 -13.28 -13.01
N VAL A 190 -8.86 -12.08 -13.45
CA VAL A 190 -10.11 -11.37 -13.16
C VAL A 190 -10.68 -10.92 -14.50
N ASP A 191 -12.00 -11.06 -14.67
CA ASP A 191 -12.70 -10.52 -15.83
C ASP A 191 -13.23 -9.11 -15.55
N GLU A 192 -13.72 -8.44 -16.60
CA GLU A 192 -14.21 -7.06 -16.49
C GLU A 192 -15.43 -6.94 -15.58
N ASP A 193 -16.35 -7.91 -15.63
CA ASP A 193 -17.55 -7.91 -14.80
C ASP A 193 -17.22 -8.00 -13.31
N GLU A 194 -16.23 -8.82 -12.95
CA GLU A 194 -15.73 -8.89 -11.58
C GLU A 194 -14.98 -7.61 -11.20
N PHE A 195 -14.16 -7.06 -12.10
CA PHE A 195 -13.38 -5.86 -11.82
C PHE A 195 -14.23 -4.62 -11.54
N MET A 196 -15.41 -4.55 -12.16
CA MET A 196 -16.31 -3.39 -12.08
C MET A 196 -17.35 -3.48 -10.94
N ARG A 197 -17.32 -4.54 -10.11
CA ARG A 197 -18.19 -4.72 -8.94
C ARG A 197 -17.59 -4.11 -7.68
#